data_AF-A0A5Y5BE49-F1
#
_entry.id   AF-A0A5Y5BE49-F1
#
_cell.length_a   1.000
_cell.length_b   1.000
_cell.length_c   1.000
_cell.angle_alpha   90.00
_cell.angle_beta   90.00
_cell.angle_gamma   90.00
#
_symmetry.space_group_name_H-M   'P 1'
#
loop_
_entity.id
_entity.type
_entity.pdbx_description
1 polymer ?
#
loop_
_entity_poly.entity_id
_entity_poly.type
_entity_poly.pdbx_seq_one_letter_code
_entity_poly.pdbx_strand_id
1 'polypeptide(L)'
;MVFYTESDWRGVMNHIFKFAFIFIINIIFLINASATTMDKDKFVEANGIKIHYVEEGEGPPLLLIHGGGLTAKSWQGLAKEASRYFRVIMPDSRGHGLTNNPQGTFSYDLMAEDMAAFVKALKLEKPLVMGYSDGGMVVLKLTSRYPDLARAAIVGGATHRFATTHYMQGMEIFYGKGMPQAEMPLIPGSGHAIFQTPGKTPLFYALVLEFLQRQIPKTS
;
A
#
# COMPACT_ATOMS: atom_id res chain seq x y z
N MET A 1 2.19 -44.87 23.49
CA MET A 1 1.66 -45.11 22.13
C MET A 1 0.33 -44.38 22.07
N VAL A 2 0.25 -43.26 21.35
CA VAL A 2 -0.97 -42.45 21.25
C VAL A 2 -1.69 -42.87 19.97
N PHE A 3 -2.94 -43.34 20.09
CA PHE A 3 -3.77 -43.70 18.95
C PHE A 3 -4.64 -42.49 18.56
N TYR A 4 -4.54 -42.07 17.30
CA TYR A 4 -5.43 -41.08 16.69
C TYR A 4 -6.70 -41.76 16.19
N THR A 5 -7.83 -41.06 16.21
CA THR A 5 -9.15 -41.60 15.83
C THR A 5 -9.59 -41.12 14.45
N GLU A 6 -10.56 -41.80 13.80
CA GLU A 6 -11.04 -41.47 12.44
C GLU A 6 -11.54 -40.03 12.26
N SER A 7 -11.95 -39.33 13.33
CA SER A 7 -12.36 -37.92 13.26
C SER A 7 -11.21 -36.95 12.95
N ASP A 8 -9.97 -37.33 13.26
CA ASP A 8 -8.79 -36.49 13.06
C ASP A 8 -8.41 -36.38 11.57
N TRP A 9 -8.70 -37.43 10.79
CA TRP A 9 -8.36 -37.48 9.36
C TRP A 9 -9.24 -36.59 8.48
N ARG A 10 -10.52 -36.38 8.84
CA ARG A 10 -11.42 -35.50 8.07
C ARG A 10 -11.04 -34.02 8.18
N GLY A 11 -10.52 -33.60 9.35
CA GLY A 11 -10.00 -32.25 9.55
C GLY A 11 -8.73 -31.99 8.76
N VAL A 12 -7.78 -32.94 8.80
CA VAL A 12 -6.53 -32.88 8.04
C VAL A 12 -6.78 -32.88 6.53
N MET A 13 -7.67 -33.74 6.04
CA MET A 13 -8.01 -33.79 4.61
C MET A 13 -8.72 -32.52 4.13
N ASN A 14 -9.63 -31.93 4.91
CA ASN A 14 -10.24 -30.64 4.57
C ASN A 14 -9.23 -29.48 4.49
N HIS A 15 -8.16 -29.52 5.29
CA HIS A 15 -7.07 -28.57 5.17
C HIS A 15 -6.22 -28.83 3.92
N ILE A 16 -5.87 -30.08 3.62
CA ILE A 16 -5.11 -30.45 2.43
C ILE A 16 -5.86 -30.07 1.14
N PHE A 17 -7.18 -30.31 1.05
CA PHE A 17 -7.97 -29.91 -0.11
C PHE A 17 -8.11 -28.39 -0.24
N LYS A 18 -8.25 -27.64 0.86
CA LYS A 18 -8.23 -26.16 0.83
C LYS A 18 -6.88 -25.62 0.37
N PHE A 19 -5.78 -26.21 0.84
CA PHE A 19 -4.43 -25.83 0.42
C PHE A 19 -4.17 -26.17 -1.05
N ALA A 20 -4.54 -27.36 -1.52
CA ALA A 20 -4.37 -27.77 -2.91
C ALA A 20 -5.23 -26.93 -3.87
N PHE A 21 -6.45 -26.56 -3.48
CA PHE A 21 -7.34 -25.70 -4.28
C PHE A 21 -6.79 -24.27 -4.39
N ILE A 22 -6.28 -23.71 -3.29
CA ILE A 22 -5.59 -22.41 -3.29
C ILE A 22 -4.32 -22.49 -4.16
N PHE A 23 -3.54 -23.57 -4.06
CA PHE A 23 -2.29 -23.73 -4.81
C PHE A 23 -2.50 -23.85 -6.33
N ILE A 24 -3.53 -24.59 -6.78
CA ILE A 24 -3.86 -24.75 -8.20
C ILE A 24 -4.39 -23.44 -8.81
N ILE A 25 -5.22 -22.68 -8.07
CA ILE A 25 -5.62 -21.34 -8.49
C ILE A 25 -4.39 -20.42 -8.65
N ASN A 26 -3.46 -20.46 -7.71
CA ASN A 26 -2.23 -19.66 -7.78
C ASN A 26 -1.37 -19.97 -9.03
N ILE A 27 -1.31 -21.22 -9.49
CA ILE A 27 -0.59 -21.60 -10.71
C ILE A 27 -1.26 -21.05 -11.98
N ILE A 28 -2.59 -21.08 -12.05
CA ILE A 28 -3.36 -20.51 -13.18
C ILE A 28 -3.19 -18.97 -13.25
N PHE A 29 -2.97 -18.32 -12.11
CA PHE A 29 -2.66 -16.88 -12.05
C PHE A 29 -1.20 -16.54 -12.36
N LEU A 30 -0.23 -17.39 -12.00
CA LEU A 30 1.19 -17.24 -12.35
C LEU A 30 1.44 -17.22 -13.86
N ILE A 31 0.67 -17.98 -14.65
CA ILE A 31 0.79 -18.03 -16.11
C ILE A 31 0.28 -16.72 -16.78
N ASN A 32 -0.57 -15.95 -16.09
CA ASN A 32 -1.09 -14.66 -16.58
C ASN A 32 -0.32 -13.45 -16.04
N ALA A 33 0.66 -13.66 -15.17
CA ALA A 33 1.47 -12.60 -14.53
C ALA A 33 2.81 -12.38 -15.25
N SER A 34 2.85 -12.50 -16.58
CA SER A 34 3.94 -11.86 -17.33
C SER A 34 3.88 -10.36 -17.07
N ALA A 35 4.97 -9.83 -16.51
CA ALA A 35 5.15 -8.43 -16.15
C ALA A 35 4.86 -7.52 -17.35
N THR A 36 3.63 -7.02 -17.42
CA THR A 36 3.32 -5.86 -18.24
C THR A 36 3.85 -4.64 -17.49
N THR A 37 5.02 -4.16 -17.95
CA THR A 37 5.50 -2.81 -17.67
C THR A 37 4.37 -1.86 -18.07
N MET A 38 3.77 -1.16 -17.10
CA MET A 38 2.80 -0.14 -17.46
C MET A 38 3.59 1.09 -17.89
N ASP A 39 3.13 1.78 -18.92
CA ASP A 39 3.73 3.01 -19.49
C ASP A 39 3.74 4.22 -18.51
N LYS A 40 3.60 3.95 -17.20
CA LYS A 40 3.41 4.90 -16.10
C LYS A 40 4.40 4.70 -14.95
N ASP A 41 5.26 3.69 -15.01
CA ASP A 41 6.25 3.42 -13.96
C ASP A 41 7.36 4.50 -14.01
N LYS A 42 7.52 5.25 -12.91
CA LYS A 42 8.51 6.34 -12.76
C LYS A 42 9.39 6.11 -11.54
N PHE A 43 10.53 6.77 -11.50
CA PHE A 43 11.47 6.68 -10.39
C PHE A 43 12.00 8.05 -9.99
N VAL A 44 12.27 8.23 -8.70
CA VAL A 44 12.94 9.42 -8.16
C VAL A 44 13.88 9.03 -7.02
N GLU A 45 15.02 9.69 -6.94
CA GLU A 45 15.94 9.55 -5.82
C GLU A 45 15.47 10.45 -4.67
N ALA A 46 15.20 9.86 -3.51
CA ALA A 46 14.76 10.58 -2.31
C ALA A 46 15.21 9.83 -1.04
N ASN A 47 15.69 10.56 -0.04
CA ASN A 47 16.17 10.01 1.23
C ASN A 47 17.18 8.84 1.08
N GLY A 48 18.03 8.90 0.05
CA GLY A 48 19.05 7.87 -0.22
C GLY A 48 18.49 6.56 -0.78
N ILE A 49 17.24 6.53 -1.22
CA ILE A 49 16.62 5.39 -1.90
C ILE A 49 16.02 5.81 -3.26
N LYS A 50 15.94 4.85 -4.17
CA LYS A 50 15.29 4.99 -5.47
C LYS A 50 13.83 4.58 -5.32
N ILE A 51 12.96 5.58 -5.23
CA ILE A 51 11.52 5.40 -5.02
C ILE A 51 10.84 5.24 -6.37
N HIS A 52 10.22 4.09 -6.57
CA HIS A 52 9.28 3.86 -7.65
C HIS A 52 7.94 4.52 -7.34
N TYR A 53 7.29 5.07 -8.37
CA TYR A 53 5.94 5.56 -8.25
C TYR A 53 5.20 5.51 -9.59
N VAL A 54 3.87 5.44 -9.51
CA VAL A 54 2.96 5.58 -10.65
C VAL A 54 2.25 6.92 -10.53
N GLU A 55 1.99 7.55 -11.68
CA GLU A 55 1.34 8.85 -11.74
C GLU A 55 0.19 8.85 -12.76
N GLU A 56 -0.95 9.42 -12.39
CA GLU A 56 -2.14 9.53 -13.24
C GLU A 56 -2.83 10.88 -13.09
N GLY A 57 -3.35 11.40 -14.20
CA GLY A 57 -4.10 12.65 -14.20
C GLY A 57 -3.23 13.90 -14.10
N GLU A 58 -3.91 15.04 -14.03
CA GLU A 58 -3.31 16.38 -13.93
C GLU A 58 -4.06 17.21 -12.88
N GLY A 59 -3.46 18.33 -12.47
CA GLY A 59 -4.06 19.25 -11.48
C GLY A 59 -3.37 19.20 -10.10
N PRO A 60 -4.09 19.56 -9.02
CA PRO A 60 -3.50 19.59 -7.67
C PRO A 60 -2.97 18.22 -7.25
N PRO A 61 -1.82 18.16 -6.54
CA PRO A 61 -1.20 16.89 -6.21
C PRO A 61 -1.94 16.13 -5.10
N LEU A 62 -2.20 14.85 -5.36
CA LEU A 62 -2.78 13.88 -4.42
C LEU A 62 -1.81 12.71 -4.26
N LEU A 63 -1.18 12.61 -3.09
CA LEU A 63 -0.25 11.54 -2.74
C LEU A 63 -0.99 10.39 -2.02
N LEU A 64 -0.90 9.18 -2.57
CA LEU A 64 -1.55 7.98 -2.01
C LEU A 64 -0.51 6.96 -1.53
N ILE A 65 -0.43 6.73 -0.22
CA ILE A 65 0.56 5.86 0.43
C ILE A 65 -0.11 4.52 0.78
N HIS A 66 0.31 3.44 0.14
CA HIS A 66 -0.30 2.11 0.28
C HIS A 66 -0.08 1.48 1.67
N GLY A 67 -0.84 0.42 1.98
CA GLY A 67 -0.67 -0.39 3.19
C GLY A 67 0.46 -1.43 3.08
N GLY A 68 0.82 -2.08 4.18
CA GLY A 68 1.92 -3.05 4.23
C GLY A 68 1.73 -4.22 3.28
N GLY A 69 2.81 -4.60 2.60
CA GLY A 69 2.75 -5.70 1.64
C GLY A 69 2.06 -5.40 0.32
N LEU A 70 1.59 -4.16 0.14
CA LEU A 70 0.95 -3.68 -1.08
C LEU A 70 1.95 -2.86 -1.91
N THR A 71 1.45 -2.31 -3.01
CA THR A 71 2.16 -1.39 -3.91
C THR A 71 1.24 -0.28 -4.36
N ALA A 72 1.78 0.66 -5.14
CA ALA A 72 1.06 1.67 -5.90
C ALA A 72 -0.18 1.11 -6.62
N LYS A 73 -0.11 -0.13 -7.14
CA LYS A 73 -1.23 -0.77 -7.87
C LYS A 73 -2.49 -0.95 -7.00
N SER A 74 -2.36 -1.02 -5.68
CA SER A 74 -3.52 -1.12 -4.77
C SER A 74 -4.47 0.09 -4.86
N TRP A 75 -3.97 1.23 -5.34
CA TRP A 75 -4.76 2.44 -5.48
C TRP A 75 -5.49 2.57 -6.82
N GLN A 76 -5.29 1.67 -7.79
CA GLN A 76 -5.85 1.79 -9.16
C GLN A 76 -7.35 2.11 -9.18
N GLY A 77 -8.14 1.48 -8.31
CA GLY A 77 -9.58 1.73 -8.23
C GLY A 77 -9.93 3.17 -7.81
N LEU A 78 -9.21 3.74 -6.85
CA LEU A 78 -9.40 5.13 -6.42
C LEU A 78 -8.79 6.12 -7.43
N ALA A 79 -7.61 5.80 -7.94
CA ALA A 79 -6.86 6.63 -8.89
C ALA A 79 -7.65 6.85 -10.19
N LYS A 80 -8.37 5.83 -10.68
CA LYS A 80 -9.20 5.95 -11.88
C LYS A 80 -10.23 7.08 -11.80
N GLU A 81 -10.85 7.29 -10.63
CA GLU A 81 -11.82 8.37 -10.45
C GLU A 81 -11.16 9.68 -10.02
N ALA A 82 -10.16 9.63 -9.13
CA ALA A 82 -9.49 10.82 -8.63
C ALA A 82 -8.64 11.54 -9.70
N SER A 83 -8.04 10.80 -10.63
CA SER A 83 -7.18 11.34 -11.70
C SER A 83 -7.91 12.24 -12.69
N ARG A 84 -9.24 12.25 -12.66
CA ARG A 84 -10.08 13.18 -13.44
C ARG A 84 -9.95 14.63 -12.97
N TYR A 85 -9.48 14.86 -11.74
CA TYR A 85 -9.42 16.18 -11.11
C TYR A 85 -8.09 16.47 -10.40
N PHE A 86 -7.30 15.43 -10.13
CA PHE A 86 -6.06 15.52 -9.39
C PHE A 86 -4.91 14.89 -10.17
N ARG A 87 -3.70 15.41 -9.94
CA ARG A 87 -2.46 14.71 -10.26
C ARG A 87 -2.23 13.66 -9.16
N VAL A 88 -2.61 12.42 -9.43
CA VAL A 88 -2.54 11.31 -8.46
C VAL A 88 -1.16 10.67 -8.52
N ILE A 89 -0.44 10.71 -7.41
CA ILE A 89 0.91 10.16 -7.26
C ILE A 89 0.87 9.00 -6.26
N MET A 90 1.31 7.83 -6.70
CA MET A 90 1.24 6.57 -5.95
C MET A 90 2.64 5.97 -5.83
N PRO A 91 3.44 6.32 -4.81
CA PRO A 91 4.74 5.71 -4.58
C PRO A 91 4.60 4.29 -4.04
N ASP A 92 5.57 3.44 -4.39
CA ASP A 92 5.89 2.27 -3.59
C ASP A 92 6.75 2.71 -2.40
N SER A 93 6.31 2.35 -1.19
CA SER A 93 7.06 2.62 0.04
C SER A 93 8.39 1.86 0.06
N ARG A 94 9.34 2.25 0.92
CA ARG A 94 10.65 1.57 0.98
C ARG A 94 10.48 0.05 1.06
N GLY A 95 11.31 -0.67 0.30
CA GLY A 95 11.30 -2.13 0.27
C GLY A 95 10.04 -2.76 -0.30
N HIS A 96 9.08 -1.98 -0.83
CA HIS A 96 7.88 -2.49 -1.49
C HIS A 96 7.99 -2.29 -3.00
N GLY A 97 7.30 -3.16 -3.75
CA GLY A 97 7.20 -3.05 -5.20
C GLY A 97 8.57 -2.92 -5.87
N LEU A 98 8.79 -1.80 -6.58
CA LEU A 98 10.06 -1.52 -7.26
C LEU A 98 10.95 -0.51 -6.52
N THR A 99 10.57 -0.09 -5.30
CA THR A 99 11.40 0.78 -4.45
C THR A 99 12.40 -0.05 -3.66
N ASN A 100 13.68 0.31 -3.76
CA ASN A 100 14.74 -0.40 -3.04
C ASN A 100 14.76 -0.06 -1.53
N ASN A 101 15.49 -0.87 -0.75
CA ASN A 101 15.77 -0.61 0.65
C ASN A 101 17.15 -1.18 1.02
N PRO A 102 18.25 -0.50 0.62
CA PRO A 102 19.60 -1.03 0.76
C PRO A 102 20.04 -1.21 2.21
N GLN A 103 19.44 -0.47 3.15
CA GLN A 103 19.77 -0.56 4.58
C GLN A 103 19.05 -1.69 5.30
N GLY A 104 18.00 -2.28 4.70
CA GLY A 104 17.23 -3.34 5.31
C GLY A 104 16.54 -2.97 6.62
N THR A 105 16.25 -1.69 6.84
CA THR A 105 15.58 -1.22 8.05
C THR A 105 14.22 -0.62 7.74
N PHE A 106 13.27 -0.85 8.64
CA PHE A 106 11.94 -0.26 8.57
C PHE A 106 11.62 0.50 9.85
N SER A 107 11.03 1.67 9.72
CA SER A 107 10.27 2.32 10.79
C SER A 107 9.30 3.32 10.15
N TYR A 108 8.16 3.60 10.79
CA TYR A 108 7.26 4.62 10.27
C TYR A 108 7.86 6.03 10.28
N ASP A 109 8.85 6.26 11.15
CA ASP A 109 9.59 7.51 11.17
C ASP A 109 10.44 7.65 9.90
N LEU A 110 11.20 6.61 9.56
CA LEU A 110 11.99 6.56 8.33
C LEU A 110 11.11 6.60 7.07
N MET A 111 10.01 5.86 7.06
CA MET A 111 9.07 5.88 5.92
C MET A 111 8.38 7.24 5.77
N ALA A 112 8.15 7.99 6.86
CA ALA A 112 7.65 9.36 6.77
C ALA A 112 8.72 10.32 6.24
N GLU A 113 9.99 10.15 6.63
CA GLU A 113 11.12 10.90 6.07
C GLU A 113 11.27 10.64 4.56
N ASP A 114 11.08 9.39 4.11
CA ASP A 114 11.07 9.03 2.69
C ASP A 114 10.00 9.81 1.93
N MET A 115 8.77 9.85 2.47
CA MET A 115 7.67 10.56 1.84
C MET A 115 7.87 12.08 1.86
N ALA A 116 8.47 12.64 2.91
CA ALA A 116 8.82 14.05 2.95
C ALA A 116 9.87 14.41 1.90
N ALA A 117 10.92 13.59 1.78
CA ALA A 117 11.95 13.74 0.76
C ALA A 117 11.38 13.55 -0.66
N PHE A 118 10.47 12.59 -0.84
CA PHE A 118 9.79 12.33 -2.11
C PHE A 118 8.95 13.53 -2.56
N VAL A 119 8.14 14.09 -1.65
CA VAL A 119 7.35 15.31 -1.90
C VAL A 119 8.23 16.48 -2.33
N LYS A 120 9.38 16.66 -1.66
CA LYS A 120 10.37 17.68 -2.01
C LYS A 120 11.02 17.41 -3.38
N ALA A 121 11.42 16.17 -3.64
CA ALA A 121 12.09 15.79 -4.89
C ALA A 121 11.19 16.01 -6.11
N LEU A 122 9.90 15.72 -5.98
CA LEU A 122 8.89 15.96 -7.02
C LEU A 122 8.36 17.41 -7.03
N LYS A 123 8.84 18.27 -6.13
CA LYS A 123 8.42 19.67 -5.98
C LYS A 123 6.90 19.81 -5.83
N LEU A 124 6.27 18.94 -5.05
CA LEU A 124 4.83 18.99 -4.85
C LEU A 124 4.49 20.10 -3.86
N GLU A 125 3.71 21.07 -4.29
CA GLU A 125 3.24 22.16 -3.43
C GLU A 125 2.02 21.74 -2.62
N LYS A 126 2.21 21.60 -1.30
CA LYS A 126 1.17 21.26 -0.31
C LYS A 126 0.17 20.19 -0.79
N PRO A 127 0.61 18.97 -1.15
CA PRO A 127 -0.27 17.91 -1.60
C PRO A 127 -1.37 17.57 -0.60
N LEU A 128 -2.49 17.04 -1.10
CA LEU A 128 -3.33 16.16 -0.29
C LEU A 128 -2.57 14.86 -0.07
N VAL A 129 -2.52 14.39 1.17
CA VAL A 129 -1.89 13.11 1.49
C VAL A 129 -2.93 12.14 2.03
N MET A 130 -2.89 10.91 1.53
CA MET A 130 -3.79 9.85 1.98
C MET A 130 -2.99 8.59 2.25
N GLY A 131 -3.37 7.88 3.30
CA GLY A 131 -2.77 6.60 3.63
C GLY A 131 -3.77 5.64 4.27
N TYR A 132 -3.60 4.35 4.00
CA TYR A 132 -4.38 3.28 4.63
C TYR A 132 -3.48 2.25 5.33
N SER A 133 -3.87 1.78 6.52
CA SER A 133 -3.09 0.84 7.34
C SER A 133 -1.70 1.40 7.60
N ASP A 134 -0.62 0.71 7.19
CA ASP A 134 0.75 1.24 7.23
C ASP A 134 0.87 2.62 6.60
N GLY A 135 0.27 2.85 5.43
CA GLY A 135 0.32 4.16 4.79
C GLY A 135 -0.36 5.21 5.66
N GLY A 136 -1.40 4.85 6.41
CA GLY A 136 -2.03 5.73 7.38
C GLY A 136 -1.11 6.07 8.56
N MET A 137 -0.34 5.08 9.05
CA MET A 137 0.72 5.31 10.05
C MET A 137 1.79 6.27 9.54
N VAL A 138 2.22 6.10 8.29
CA VAL A 138 3.18 6.98 7.62
C VAL A 138 2.61 8.40 7.50
N VAL A 139 1.35 8.56 7.09
CA VAL A 139 0.70 9.89 7.03
C VAL A 139 0.66 10.56 8.40
N LEU A 140 0.29 9.84 9.46
CA LEU A 140 0.27 10.40 10.82
C LEU A 140 1.66 10.87 11.26
N LYS A 141 2.72 10.11 10.95
CA LYS A 141 4.11 10.49 11.26
C LYS A 141 4.59 11.66 10.40
N LEU A 142 4.24 11.66 9.12
CA LEU A 142 4.57 12.71 8.16
C LEU A 142 3.98 14.05 8.60
N THR A 143 2.68 14.10 8.87
CA THR A 143 1.99 15.36 9.23
C THR A 143 2.35 15.83 10.64
N SER A 144 2.69 14.91 11.56
CA SER A 144 3.18 15.29 12.88
C SER A 144 4.59 15.91 12.85
N ARG A 145 5.47 15.45 11.95
CA ARG A 145 6.85 15.98 11.82
C ARG A 145 6.95 17.17 10.88
N TYR A 146 6.13 17.19 9.83
CA TYR A 146 6.15 18.20 8.78
C TYR A 146 4.74 18.81 8.63
N PRO A 147 4.28 19.58 9.63
CA PRO A 147 2.89 20.06 9.68
C PRO A 147 2.47 20.92 8.49
N ASP A 148 3.42 21.63 7.87
CA ASP A 148 3.17 22.51 6.72
C ASP A 148 3.28 21.82 5.35
N LEU A 149 3.69 20.54 5.33
CA LEU A 149 3.99 19.82 4.09
C LEU A 149 2.73 19.46 3.30
N ALA A 150 1.63 19.13 3.97
CA ALA A 150 0.38 18.73 3.33
C ALA A 150 -0.72 19.73 3.61
N ARG A 151 -1.59 20.01 2.61
CA ARG A 151 -2.74 20.92 2.83
C ARG A 151 -3.88 20.25 3.62
N ALA A 152 -4.01 18.93 3.50
CA ALA A 152 -4.90 18.11 4.30
C ALA A 152 -4.46 16.64 4.24
N ALA A 153 -4.90 15.85 5.22
CA ALA A 153 -4.55 14.44 5.34
C ALA A 153 -5.79 13.56 5.53
N ILE A 154 -5.79 12.41 4.87
CA ILE A 154 -6.82 11.37 4.99
C ILE A 154 -6.15 10.11 5.54
N VAL A 155 -6.61 9.62 6.69
CA VAL A 155 -6.02 8.47 7.37
C VAL A 155 -7.08 7.39 7.54
N GLY A 156 -6.84 6.19 7.00
CA GLY A 156 -7.71 5.03 7.15
C GLY A 156 -6.99 3.85 7.81
N GLY A 157 -7.69 3.11 8.67
CA GLY A 157 -7.18 1.85 9.23
C GLY A 157 -5.88 1.97 10.05
N ALA A 158 -5.61 3.13 10.64
CA ALA A 158 -4.37 3.39 11.39
C ALA A 158 -4.66 3.83 12.83
N THR A 159 -3.60 3.84 13.66
CA THR A 159 -3.66 4.27 15.06
C THR A 159 -2.53 5.24 15.40
N HIS A 160 -2.72 6.11 16.38
CA HIS A 160 -1.69 7.07 16.79
C HIS A 160 -0.55 6.42 17.62
N ARG A 161 -0.75 5.18 18.09
CA ARG A 161 0.25 4.39 18.85
C ARG A 161 0.53 3.07 18.14
N PHE A 162 1.46 3.09 17.19
CA PHE A 162 2.04 1.88 16.60
C PHE A 162 3.55 2.05 16.56
N ALA A 163 4.27 1.20 17.30
CA ALA A 163 5.72 1.21 17.32
C ALA A 163 6.28 0.30 16.22
N THR A 164 7.50 0.58 15.76
CA THR A 164 8.23 -0.25 14.79
C THR A 164 8.28 -1.73 15.20
N THR A 165 8.38 -2.01 16.49
CA THR A 165 8.34 -3.39 17.02
C THR A 165 7.01 -4.09 16.71
N HIS A 166 5.90 -3.37 16.84
CA HIS A 166 4.57 -3.90 16.52
C HIS A 166 4.37 -4.04 15.02
N TYR A 167 5.00 -3.16 14.23
CA TYR A 167 5.05 -3.31 12.78
C TYR A 167 5.74 -4.61 12.38
N MET A 168 6.98 -4.81 12.82
CA MET A 168 7.74 -6.03 12.51
C MET A 168 7.04 -7.29 13.06
N GLN A 169 6.44 -7.22 14.25
CA GLN A 169 5.67 -8.32 14.81
C GLN A 169 4.41 -8.62 13.97
N GLY A 170 3.68 -7.60 13.53
CA GLY A 170 2.54 -7.75 12.64
C GLY A 170 2.95 -8.41 11.33
N MET A 171 4.06 -7.97 10.75
CA MET A 171 4.65 -8.55 9.55
C MET A 171 5.03 -10.03 9.76
N GLU A 172 5.70 -10.38 10.86
CA GLU A 172 5.98 -11.78 11.21
C GLU A 172 4.72 -12.62 11.39
N ILE A 173 3.64 -12.05 11.94
CA ILE A 173 2.34 -12.74 12.07
C ILE A 173 1.73 -13.02 10.69
N PHE A 174 1.76 -12.04 9.78
CA PHE A 174 1.14 -12.16 8.47
C PHE A 174 1.94 -13.03 7.49
N TYR A 175 3.27 -13.03 7.61
CA TYR A 175 4.15 -13.64 6.61
C TYR A 175 5.07 -14.74 7.14
N GLY A 176 5.06 -14.97 8.45
CA GLY A 176 5.91 -15.96 9.10
C GLY A 176 7.29 -15.43 9.51
N LYS A 177 7.98 -16.23 10.31
CA LYS A 177 9.36 -15.94 10.77
C LYS A 177 10.35 -16.06 9.61
N GLY A 178 11.36 -15.20 9.61
CA GLY A 178 12.43 -15.20 8.59
C GLY A 178 12.17 -14.27 7.40
N MET A 179 11.24 -13.32 7.55
CA MET A 179 10.94 -12.32 6.55
C MET A 179 12.19 -11.49 6.19
N PRO A 180 12.49 -11.24 4.90
CA PRO A 180 13.65 -10.44 4.51
C PRO A 180 13.50 -9.03 5.08
N GLN A 181 14.51 -8.57 5.84
CA GLN A 181 14.51 -7.20 6.34
C GLN A 181 14.76 -6.16 5.23
N ALA A 182 15.24 -6.60 4.07
CA ALA A 182 15.48 -5.75 2.91
C ALA A 182 14.23 -5.52 2.05
N GLU A 183 13.37 -6.53 1.86
CA GLU A 183 12.29 -6.48 0.89
C GLU A 183 11.00 -7.04 1.46
N MET A 184 9.91 -6.31 1.25
CA MET A 184 8.56 -6.69 1.63
C MET A 184 7.94 -7.54 0.51
N PRO A 185 7.76 -8.86 0.69
CA PRO A 185 6.99 -9.66 -0.24
C PRO A 185 5.58 -9.09 -0.42
N LEU A 186 5.19 -9.03 -1.68
CA LEU A 186 3.84 -8.71 -2.10
C LEU A 186 2.87 -9.72 -1.50
N ILE A 187 1.78 -9.26 -0.88
CA ILE A 187 0.66 -10.14 -0.53
C ILE A 187 -0.09 -10.47 -1.83
N PRO A 188 -0.07 -11.71 -2.33
CA PRO A 188 -0.77 -12.04 -3.58
C PRO A 188 -2.28 -11.81 -3.44
N GLY A 189 -2.90 -11.17 -4.43
CA GLY A 189 -4.35 -10.89 -4.46
C GLY A 189 -4.82 -9.71 -3.59
N SER A 190 -3.97 -9.12 -2.75
CA SER A 190 -4.33 -8.04 -1.83
C SER A 190 -4.72 -6.71 -2.50
N GLY A 191 -4.14 -6.41 -3.67
CA GLY A 191 -4.51 -5.24 -4.46
C GLY A 191 -5.95 -5.28 -5.00
N HIS A 192 -6.55 -6.47 -5.11
CA HIS A 192 -7.96 -6.66 -5.46
C HIS A 192 -8.84 -6.90 -4.22
N ALA A 193 -8.34 -7.60 -3.20
CA ALA A 193 -9.17 -8.16 -2.14
C ALA A 193 -9.64 -7.15 -1.07
N ILE A 194 -8.88 -6.08 -0.78
CA ILE A 194 -9.22 -5.21 0.36
C ILE A 194 -10.25 -4.12 -0.03
N PHE A 195 -10.35 -3.74 -1.31
CA PHE A 195 -11.15 -2.56 -1.71
C PHE A 195 -11.90 -2.67 -3.04
N GLN A 196 -12.02 -3.85 -3.64
CA GLN A 196 -12.75 -3.98 -4.91
C GLN A 196 -13.70 -5.17 -4.85
N THR A 197 -14.88 -4.96 -4.24
CA THR A 197 -16.02 -5.83 -4.54
C THR A 197 -16.59 -5.39 -5.89
N PRO A 198 -16.65 -6.26 -6.92
CA PRO A 198 -17.20 -5.88 -8.22
C PRO A 198 -18.59 -5.26 -8.07
N GLY A 199 -18.78 -4.05 -8.62
CA GLY A 199 -20.05 -3.31 -8.57
C GLY A 199 -20.34 -2.54 -7.27
N LYS A 200 -19.45 -2.55 -6.27
CA LYS A 200 -19.58 -1.70 -5.07
C LYS A 200 -18.28 -0.94 -4.80
N THR A 201 -18.34 0.38 -4.88
CA THR A 201 -17.33 1.24 -4.27
C THR A 201 -17.36 0.99 -2.76
N PRO A 202 -16.27 0.50 -2.12
CA PRO A 202 -16.26 0.36 -0.68
C PRO A 202 -16.61 1.70 -0.03
N LEU A 203 -17.37 1.67 1.07
CA LEU A 203 -17.82 2.88 1.76
C LEU A 203 -16.67 3.86 2.03
N PHE A 204 -15.49 3.35 2.36
CA PHE A 204 -14.29 4.16 2.52
C PHE A 204 -13.92 4.96 1.26
N TYR A 205 -13.93 4.35 0.07
CA TYR A 205 -13.63 5.06 -1.18
C TYR A 205 -14.71 6.07 -1.53
N ALA A 206 -15.98 5.76 -1.25
CA ALA A 206 -17.06 6.71 -1.47
C ALA A 206 -16.88 7.98 -0.63
N LEU A 207 -16.57 7.83 0.67
CA LEU A 207 -16.29 8.95 1.57
C LEU A 207 -15.04 9.74 1.16
N VAL A 208 -14.00 9.04 0.73
CA VAL A 208 -12.76 9.66 0.24
C VAL A 208 -13.04 10.47 -1.03
N LEU A 209 -13.74 9.90 -2.01
CA LEU A 209 -14.06 10.58 -3.26
C LEU A 209 -14.95 11.79 -3.02
N GLU A 210 -15.94 11.69 -2.13
CA GLU A 210 -16.77 12.82 -1.73
C GLU A 210 -15.93 13.94 -1.10
N PHE A 211 -15.00 13.59 -0.20
CA PHE A 211 -14.06 14.56 0.36
C PHE A 211 -13.20 15.20 -0.74
N LEU A 212 -12.59 14.40 -1.62
CA LEU A 212 -11.73 14.88 -2.71
C LEU A 212 -12.48 15.83 -3.65
N GLN A 213 -13.74 15.53 -3.99
CA GLN A 213 -14.57 16.41 -4.81
C GLN A 213 -14.77 17.80 -4.20
N ARG A 214 -14.85 17.89 -2.86
CA ARG A 214 -14.91 19.18 -2.15
C ARG A 214 -13.57 19.94 -2.14
N GLN A 215 -12.46 19.28 -2.48
CA GLN A 215 -11.12 19.86 -2.54
C GLN A 215 -10.70 20.28 -3.96
N ILE A 216 -11.57 20.12 -4.95
CA ILE A 216 -11.33 20.59 -6.33
C ILE A 216 -11.31 22.12 -6.30
N PRO A 217 -10.25 22.78 -6.82
CA PRO A 217 -10.23 24.23 -6.94
C PRO A 217 -11.45 24.69 -7.75
N LYS A 218 -12.22 25.64 -7.21
CA LYS A 218 -13.28 26.28 -7.99
C LYS A 218 -12.61 27.09 -9.09
N THR A 219 -12.97 26.83 -10.34
CA THR A 219 -12.59 27.69 -11.46
C THR A 219 -13.17 29.07 -11.21
N SER A 220 -12.31 30.08 -11.15
CA SER A 220 -12.67 31.50 -11.06
C SER A 220 -13.42 31.97 -12.30
#